data_AF-A0A497JKL8-F1
#
_entry.id   AF-A0A497JKL8-F1
#
_cell.length_a   1.000
_cell.length_b   1.000
_cell.length_c   1.000
_cell.angle_alpha   90.00
_cell.angle_beta   90.00
_cell.angle_gamma   90.00
#
_symmetry.space_group_name_H-M   'P 1'
#
loop_
_entity.id
_entity.type
_entity.pdbx_description
1 polymer ?
#
loop_
_entity_poly.entity_id
_entity_poly.type
_entity_poly.pdbx_seq_one_letter_code
_entity_poly.pdbx_strand_id
1 'polypeptide(L)'
;MAEIEKEANFEDILKASEEVVGPIYPVVVDKRTLEIVDGKHRKKADPDWPEVKIEFKSEKEKLLYRIHANLMRRKVSRKERASQLLELALHLEEEGVPREKIAQEIVKLVPELSPGYIINLLPAKYKSKGRRKAGIKSAEARKKKTTVDVPGLGKVDLEKEREKEEVITVNLAELAYGAVPIELPKPEAAASKIIPETGEVISSTVIEPKQHPKPEPKPKVVKVFPCPRCHVEVETLYCSKCFSEISIREIAKILRKAMLKEA
;
A
#
# COMPACT_ATOMS: atom_id res chain seq x y z
N MET A 1 -1.05 -8.55 -15.99
CA MET A 1 0.13 -8.44 -16.89
C MET A 1 0.80 -7.08 -16.70
N ALA A 2 0.17 -5.95 -17.09
CA ALA A 2 0.77 -4.62 -16.99
C ALA A 2 1.14 -4.12 -15.57
N GLU A 3 0.48 -4.60 -14.51
CA GLU A 3 0.84 -4.24 -13.14
C GLU A 3 2.08 -5.01 -12.64
N ILE A 4 2.26 -6.26 -13.09
CA ILE A 4 3.38 -7.12 -12.70
C ILE A 4 4.70 -6.60 -13.30
N GLU A 5 4.67 -6.14 -14.55
CA GLU A 5 5.83 -5.53 -15.21
C GLU A 5 6.25 -4.21 -14.54
N LYS A 6 5.28 -3.43 -14.02
CA LYS A 6 5.59 -2.19 -13.29
C LYS A 6 6.22 -2.46 -11.91
N GLU A 7 5.79 -3.51 -11.23
CA GLU A 7 6.34 -3.90 -9.93
C GLU A 7 7.78 -4.41 -10.04
N ALA A 8 8.08 -5.25 -11.05
CA ALA A 8 9.45 -5.72 -11.31
C ALA A 8 10.42 -4.55 -11.57
N ASN A 9 10.00 -3.58 -12.38
CA ASN A 9 10.80 -2.38 -12.63
C ASN A 9 11.05 -1.55 -11.36
N PHE A 10 10.10 -1.51 -10.42
CA PHE A 10 10.25 -0.71 -9.20
C PHE A 10 11.29 -1.31 -8.23
N GLU A 11 11.37 -2.63 -8.14
CA GLU A 11 12.35 -3.33 -7.29
C GLU A 11 13.77 -3.15 -7.82
N ASP A 12 13.96 -3.24 -9.13
CA ASP A 12 15.26 -3.03 -9.76
C ASP A 12 15.75 -1.59 -9.59
N ILE A 13 14.84 -0.61 -9.68
CA ILE A 13 15.16 0.80 -9.40
C ILE A 13 15.60 0.99 -7.94
N LEU A 14 14.95 0.29 -6.99
CA LEU A 14 15.32 0.38 -5.58
C LEU A 14 16.72 -0.18 -5.31
N LYS A 15 17.06 -1.33 -5.90
CA LYS A 15 18.39 -1.92 -5.81
C LYS A 15 19.47 -1.02 -6.39
N ALA A 16 19.23 -0.47 -7.58
CA ALA A 16 20.17 0.45 -8.22
C ALA A 16 20.39 1.71 -7.38
N SER A 17 19.34 2.23 -6.73
CA SER A 17 19.47 3.37 -5.83
C SER A 17 20.23 3.04 -4.54
N GLU A 18 20.06 1.83 -4.01
CA GLU A 18 20.76 1.37 -2.82
C GLU A 18 22.26 1.22 -3.05
N GLU A 19 22.68 0.75 -4.23
CA GLU A 19 24.10 0.62 -4.57
C GLU A 19 24.81 1.99 -4.60
N VAL A 20 24.11 3.05 -5.02
CA VAL A 20 24.69 4.39 -5.16
C VAL A 20 24.65 5.19 -3.87
N VAL A 21 23.51 5.21 -3.17
CA VAL A 21 23.26 6.12 -2.03
C VAL A 21 23.15 5.35 -0.70
N GLY A 22 22.95 4.04 -0.76
CA GLY A 22 22.61 3.22 0.39
C GLY A 22 21.13 3.32 0.79
N PRO A 23 20.73 2.56 1.83
CA PRO A 23 19.35 2.54 2.32
C PRO A 23 19.00 3.84 3.07
N ILE A 24 18.29 4.74 2.40
CA ILE A 24 17.87 6.05 2.96
C ILE A 24 16.87 5.89 4.12
N TYR A 25 15.93 4.95 4.00
CA TYR A 25 14.88 4.73 4.99
C TYR A 25 14.84 3.28 5.45
N PRO A 26 14.73 3.04 6.77
CA PRO A 26 14.61 1.69 7.29
C PRO A 26 13.20 1.11 7.05
N VAL A 27 13.15 -0.21 7.05
CA VAL A 27 11.90 -1.01 7.11
C VAL A 27 11.40 -0.99 8.55
N VAL A 28 10.10 -0.80 8.74
CA VAL A 28 9.50 -0.74 10.07
C VAL A 28 8.82 -2.07 10.37
N VAL A 29 9.31 -2.74 11.41
CA VAL A 29 8.81 -4.04 11.85
C VAL A 29 8.18 -3.91 13.22
N ASP A 30 7.02 -4.55 13.42
CA ASP A 30 6.42 -4.64 14.75
C ASP A 30 7.21 -5.62 15.63
N LYS A 31 7.63 -5.18 16.82
CA LYS A 31 8.35 -6.03 17.77
C LYS A 31 7.55 -7.23 18.25
N ARG A 32 6.21 -7.11 18.36
CA ARG A 32 5.37 -8.16 18.93
C ARG A 32 5.04 -9.25 17.93
N THR A 33 4.59 -8.85 16.76
CA THR A 33 4.15 -9.77 15.71
C THR A 33 5.23 -10.12 14.70
N LEU A 34 6.35 -9.37 14.69
CA LEU A 34 7.40 -9.45 13.68
C LEU A 34 6.89 -9.18 12.25
N GLU A 35 5.73 -8.53 12.13
CA GLU A 35 5.14 -8.14 10.85
C GLU A 35 5.77 -6.85 10.32
N ILE A 36 5.95 -6.78 9.00
CA ILE A 36 6.40 -5.58 8.32
C ILE A 36 5.23 -4.60 8.22
N VAL A 37 5.33 -3.48 8.96
CA VAL A 37 4.30 -2.43 9.00
C VAL A 37 4.45 -1.48 7.81
N ASP A 38 5.69 -1.12 7.48
CA ASP A 38 6.05 -0.27 6.34
C ASP A 38 7.37 -0.72 5.70
N GLY A 39 7.50 -0.50 4.38
CA GLY A 39 8.70 -0.88 3.63
C GLY A 39 8.70 -2.27 3.02
N LYS A 40 7.51 -2.85 2.74
CA LYS A 40 7.39 -4.17 2.10
C LYS A 40 8.20 -4.29 0.80
N HIS A 41 8.14 -3.28 -0.07
CA HIS A 41 8.91 -3.29 -1.34
C HIS A 41 10.42 -3.22 -1.11
N ARG A 42 10.90 -2.51 -0.08
CA ARG A 42 12.32 -2.46 0.28
C ARG A 42 12.82 -3.83 0.72
N LYS A 43 12.07 -4.49 1.61
CA LYS A 43 12.41 -5.84 2.07
C LYS A 43 12.33 -6.90 0.97
N LYS A 44 11.49 -6.65 -0.05
CA LYS A 44 11.39 -7.49 -1.24
C LYS A 44 12.58 -7.28 -2.18
N ALA A 45 13.05 -6.04 -2.31
CA ALA A 45 14.24 -5.70 -3.08
C ALA A 45 15.51 -6.28 -2.44
N ASP A 46 15.76 -5.98 -1.17
CA ASP A 46 16.87 -6.58 -0.40
C ASP A 46 16.37 -7.13 0.95
N PRO A 47 16.53 -8.45 1.20
CA PRO A 47 16.29 -9.05 2.51
C PRO A 47 17.13 -8.47 3.65
N ASP A 48 18.30 -7.86 3.38
CA ASP A 48 19.19 -7.31 4.40
C ASP A 48 18.96 -5.81 4.67
N TRP A 49 17.90 -5.23 4.08
CA TRP A 49 17.54 -3.82 4.27
C TRP A 49 17.40 -3.47 5.76
N PRO A 50 17.98 -2.35 6.24
CA PRO A 50 17.94 -1.96 7.65
C PRO A 50 16.55 -1.94 8.26
N GLU A 51 16.41 -2.51 9.45
CA GLU A 51 15.13 -2.62 10.17
C GLU A 51 15.11 -1.77 11.45
N VAL A 52 14.00 -1.06 11.65
CA VAL A 52 13.66 -0.43 12.92
C VAL A 52 12.47 -1.13 13.53
N LYS A 53 12.66 -1.68 14.73
CA LYS A 53 11.63 -2.42 15.44
C LYS A 53 10.86 -1.50 16.38
N ILE A 54 9.56 -1.33 16.14
CA ILE A 54 8.66 -0.48 16.94
C ILE A 54 7.63 -1.36 17.64
N GLU A 55 7.26 -1.03 18.88
CA GLU A 55 6.20 -1.74 19.60
C GLU A 55 4.86 -1.05 19.36
N PHE A 56 3.90 -1.77 18.79
CA PHE A 56 2.53 -1.30 18.64
C PHE A 56 1.62 -2.02 19.64
N LYS A 57 0.71 -1.27 20.28
CA LYS A 57 -0.22 -1.85 21.26
C LYS A 57 -1.42 -2.50 20.59
N SER A 58 -1.86 -1.95 19.47
CA SER A 58 -3.06 -2.39 18.73
C SER A 58 -2.83 -2.37 17.21
N GLU A 59 -3.65 -3.12 16.48
CA GLU A 59 -3.66 -3.08 15.01
C GLU A 59 -4.06 -1.70 14.48
N LYS A 60 -4.93 -1.00 15.21
CA LYS A 60 -5.29 0.40 14.94
C LYS A 60 -4.06 1.32 14.92
N GLU A 61 -3.16 1.19 15.91
CA GLU A 61 -1.92 1.98 15.95
C GLU A 61 -0.99 1.65 14.77
N LYS A 62 -0.88 0.37 14.38
CA LYS A 62 -0.12 -0.04 13.19
C LYS A 62 -0.68 0.62 11.93
N LEU A 63 -2.00 0.60 11.77
CA LEU A 63 -2.68 1.19 10.62
C LEU A 63 -2.51 2.71 10.58
N LEU A 64 -2.67 3.39 11.72
CA LEU A 64 -2.43 4.83 11.83
C LEU A 64 -0.99 5.18 11.46
N TYR A 65 -0.01 4.45 11.99
CA TYR A 65 1.39 4.64 11.64
C TYR A 65 1.60 4.53 10.12
N ARG A 66 0.99 3.51 9.48
CA ARG A 66 1.07 3.32 8.03
C ARG A 66 0.43 4.46 7.25
N ILE A 67 -0.70 4.98 7.69
CA ILE A 67 -1.40 6.12 7.08
C ILE A 67 -0.51 7.36 7.11
N HIS A 68 0.08 7.66 8.28
CA HIS A 68 0.98 8.80 8.51
C HIS A 68 2.29 8.68 7.74
N ALA A 69 2.94 7.52 7.79
CA ALA A 69 4.18 7.27 7.05
C ALA A 69 3.97 7.45 5.53
N ASN A 70 2.86 6.93 4.99
CA ASN A 70 2.57 7.07 3.58
C ASN A 70 2.23 8.51 3.18
N LEU A 71 1.58 9.30 4.04
CA LEU A 71 1.28 10.72 3.75
C LEU A 71 2.54 11.54 3.49
N MET A 72 3.59 11.28 4.27
CA MET A 72 4.85 12.03 4.15
C MET A 72 5.74 11.52 3.01
N ARG A 73 5.60 10.23 2.63
CA ARG A 73 6.55 9.56 1.72
C ARG A 73 6.07 9.46 0.28
N ARG A 74 4.76 9.32 0.03
CA ARG A 74 4.25 9.12 -1.33
C ARG A 74 2.84 9.64 -1.56
N LYS A 75 2.50 9.79 -2.84
CA LYS A 75 1.12 9.99 -3.27
C LYS A 75 0.38 8.65 -3.24
N VAL A 76 -0.56 8.53 -2.31
CA VAL A 76 -1.42 7.35 -2.18
C VAL A 76 -2.64 7.49 -3.07
N SER A 77 -3.01 6.41 -3.76
CA SER A 77 -4.20 6.42 -4.61
C SER A 77 -5.47 6.63 -3.79
N ARG A 78 -6.51 7.20 -4.42
CA ARG A 78 -7.79 7.43 -3.75
C ARG A 78 -8.43 6.14 -3.23
N LYS A 79 -8.32 5.05 -3.99
CA LYS A 79 -8.88 3.73 -3.63
C LYS A 79 -8.17 3.15 -2.41
N GLU A 80 -6.84 3.18 -2.42
CA GLU A 80 -6.01 2.70 -1.30
C GLU A 80 -6.28 3.52 -0.03
N ARG A 81 -6.41 4.85 -0.16
CA ARG A 81 -6.77 5.68 0.99
C ARG A 81 -8.16 5.35 1.53
N ALA A 82 -9.12 5.07 0.64
CA ALA A 82 -10.47 4.70 1.05
C ALA A 82 -10.51 3.37 1.81
N SER A 83 -9.71 2.37 1.41
CA SER A 83 -9.62 1.10 2.13
C SER A 83 -8.99 1.27 3.51
N GLN A 84 -7.90 2.03 3.62
CA GLN A 84 -7.26 2.35 4.91
C GLN A 84 -8.22 3.06 5.88
N LEU A 85 -8.98 4.05 5.39
CA LEU A 85 -9.96 4.76 6.21
C LEU A 85 -11.15 3.87 6.60
N LEU A 86 -11.52 2.91 5.75
CA LEU A 86 -12.55 1.94 6.05
C LEU A 86 -12.12 0.95 7.14
N GLU A 87 -10.91 0.41 7.04
CA GLU A 87 -10.31 -0.45 8.08
C GLU A 87 -10.25 0.29 9.42
N LEU A 88 -9.80 1.55 9.41
CA LEU A 88 -9.77 2.38 10.62
C LEU A 88 -11.18 2.61 11.20
N ALA A 89 -12.19 2.80 10.34
CA ALA A 89 -13.58 2.94 10.77
C ALA A 89 -14.13 1.66 11.41
N LEU A 90 -13.72 0.47 10.92
CA LEU A 90 -14.13 -0.81 11.49
C LEU A 90 -13.55 -0.99 12.90
N HIS A 91 -12.25 -0.71 13.09
CA HIS A 91 -11.64 -0.78 14.42
C HIS A 91 -12.29 0.20 15.42
N LEU A 92 -12.67 1.42 14.98
CA LEU A 92 -13.40 2.36 15.84
C LEU A 92 -14.81 1.88 16.16
N GLU A 93 -15.47 1.17 15.24
CA GLU A 93 -16.78 0.55 15.47
C GLU A 93 -16.68 -0.59 16.50
N GLU A 94 -15.63 -1.41 16.43
CA GLU A 94 -15.32 -2.46 17.41
C GLU A 94 -15.03 -1.89 18.81
N GLU A 95 -14.40 -0.72 18.89
CA GLU A 95 -14.19 0.02 20.14
C GLU A 95 -15.49 0.64 20.71
N GLY A 96 -16.61 0.52 20.00
CA GLY A 96 -17.91 1.00 20.45
C GLY A 96 -18.16 2.48 20.13
N VAL A 97 -17.37 3.10 19.24
CA VAL A 97 -17.63 4.48 18.81
C VAL A 97 -18.93 4.51 17.99
N PRO A 98 -19.90 5.38 18.32
CA PRO A 98 -21.15 5.44 17.58
C PRO A 98 -20.89 5.85 16.13
N ARG A 99 -21.54 5.15 15.18
CA ARG A 99 -21.32 5.29 13.72
C ARG A 99 -21.36 6.72 13.20
N GLU A 100 -22.17 7.59 13.81
CA GLU A 100 -22.31 9.00 13.42
C GLU A 100 -21.09 9.85 13.79
N LYS A 101 -20.32 9.45 14.81
CA LYS A 101 -19.13 10.14 15.30
C LYS A 101 -17.82 9.57 14.76
N ILE A 102 -17.83 8.37 14.16
CA ILE A 102 -16.62 7.72 13.60
C ILE A 102 -15.87 8.64 12.63
N ALA A 103 -16.57 9.31 11.72
CA ALA A 103 -15.92 10.23 10.79
C ALA A 103 -15.23 11.42 11.51
N GLN A 104 -15.78 11.89 12.62
CA GLN A 104 -15.18 12.97 13.42
C GLN A 104 -13.97 12.47 14.19
N GLU A 105 -14.02 11.26 14.75
CA GLU A 105 -12.87 10.65 15.44
C GLU A 105 -11.71 10.40 14.47
N ILE A 106 -11.99 9.93 13.24
CA ILE A 106 -10.94 9.75 12.22
C ILE A 106 -10.26 11.09 11.88
N VAL A 107 -11.01 12.18 11.78
CA VAL A 107 -10.46 13.52 11.54
C VAL A 107 -9.52 13.97 12.67
N LYS A 108 -9.81 13.60 13.92
CA LYS A 108 -8.92 13.89 15.06
C LYS A 108 -7.64 13.07 15.02
N LEU A 109 -7.72 11.81 14.58
CA LEU A 109 -6.57 10.89 14.51
C LEU A 109 -5.63 11.19 13.33
N VAL A 110 -6.16 11.78 12.26
CA VAL A 110 -5.41 12.10 11.03
C VAL A 110 -5.68 13.55 10.61
N PRO A 111 -5.17 14.54 11.37
CA PRO A 111 -5.45 15.96 11.14
C PRO A 111 -4.86 16.52 9.83
N GLU A 112 -3.88 15.82 9.24
CA GLU A 112 -3.21 16.21 8.00
C GLU A 112 -4.13 16.08 6.79
N LEU A 113 -5.20 15.27 6.90
CA LEU A 113 -6.19 15.10 5.85
C LEU A 113 -7.37 16.05 6.06
N SER A 114 -7.79 16.71 4.99
CA SER A 114 -8.93 17.63 5.10
C SER A 114 -10.21 16.88 5.53
N PRO A 115 -11.03 17.45 6.44
CA PRO A 115 -12.23 16.76 6.92
C PRO A 115 -13.21 16.40 5.79
N GLY A 116 -13.34 17.30 4.81
CA GLY A 116 -14.15 17.05 3.63
C GLY A 116 -13.66 15.87 2.80
N TYR A 117 -12.35 15.70 2.67
CA TYR A 117 -11.75 14.58 1.94
C TYR A 117 -12.05 13.24 2.63
N ILE A 118 -11.84 13.16 3.96
CA ILE A 118 -12.15 11.96 4.75
C ILE A 118 -13.62 11.58 4.62
N ILE A 119 -14.54 12.52 4.84
CA ILE A 119 -16.00 12.29 4.76
C ILE A 119 -16.42 11.82 3.36
N ASN A 120 -15.75 12.30 2.31
CA ASN A 120 -16.05 11.92 0.94
C ASN A 120 -15.62 10.48 0.62
N LEU A 121 -14.51 9.99 1.20
CA LEU A 121 -14.01 8.64 0.99
C LEU A 121 -14.75 7.57 1.79
N LEU A 122 -15.25 7.93 2.98
CA LEU A 122 -15.96 6.98 3.83
C LEU A 122 -17.31 6.53 3.21
N PRO A 123 -17.78 5.31 3.50
CA PRO A 123 -19.13 4.86 3.17
C PRO A 123 -20.22 5.70 3.85
N ALA A 124 -21.41 5.74 3.25
CA ALA A 124 -22.55 6.50 3.77
C ALA A 124 -22.99 6.10 5.20
N LYS A 125 -22.73 4.85 5.62
CA LYS A 125 -23.03 4.35 6.97
C LYS A 125 -22.30 5.10 8.09
N TYR A 126 -21.13 5.68 7.80
CA TYR A 126 -20.31 6.40 8.77
C TYR A 126 -20.41 7.93 8.63
N LYS A 127 -21.27 8.42 7.73
CA LYS A 127 -21.50 9.86 7.54
C LYS A 127 -22.64 10.32 8.45
N SER A 128 -22.59 11.58 8.87
CA SER A 128 -23.69 12.20 9.61
C SER A 128 -24.99 12.20 8.79
N LYS A 129 -26.14 12.10 9.47
CA LYS A 129 -27.48 12.07 8.86
C LYS A 129 -27.70 13.23 7.88
N GLY A 130 -27.27 14.44 8.25
CA GLY A 130 -27.37 15.63 7.41
C GLY A 130 -26.60 15.49 6.09
N ARG A 131 -25.34 15.03 6.16
CA ARG A 131 -24.50 14.79 4.97
C ARG A 131 -25.06 13.69 4.09
N ARG A 132 -25.60 12.62 4.68
CA ARG A 132 -26.26 11.54 3.93
C ARG A 132 -27.47 12.06 3.14
N LYS A 133 -28.36 12.82 3.79
CA LYS A 133 -29.53 13.43 3.13
C LYS A 133 -29.12 14.40 2.03
N ALA A 134 -28.12 15.25 2.28
CA ALA A 134 -27.58 16.16 1.26
C ALA A 134 -26.99 15.41 0.06
N GLY A 135 -26.27 14.31 0.30
CA GLY A 135 -25.74 13.45 -0.76
C GLY A 135 -26.83 12.83 -1.63
N ILE A 136 -27.91 12.34 -1.02
CA ILE A 136 -29.07 11.78 -1.73
C ILE A 136 -29.76 12.87 -2.56
N LYS A 137 -30.08 14.02 -1.96
CA LYS A 137 -30.68 15.16 -2.68
C LYS A 137 -29.83 15.63 -3.86
N SER A 138 -28.50 15.68 -3.69
CA SER A 138 -27.57 16.06 -4.75
C SER A 138 -27.52 15.01 -5.87
N ALA A 139 -27.61 13.72 -5.54
CA ALA A 139 -27.67 12.65 -6.53
C ALA A 139 -29.00 12.70 -7.31
N GLU A 140 -30.12 12.90 -6.62
CA GLU A 140 -31.44 13.08 -7.24
C GLU A 140 -31.49 14.32 -8.15
N ALA A 141 -30.93 15.45 -7.69
CA ALA A 141 -30.87 16.68 -8.50
C ALA A 141 -30.02 16.48 -9.77
N ARG A 142 -28.93 15.72 -9.70
CA ARG A 142 -28.12 15.38 -10.88
C ARG A 142 -28.90 14.53 -11.87
N LYS A 143 -29.61 13.49 -11.41
CA LYS A 143 -30.48 12.67 -12.26
C LYS A 143 -31.57 13.48 -12.98
N LYS A 144 -32.18 14.44 -12.30
CA LYS A 144 -33.19 15.33 -12.90
C LYS A 144 -32.62 16.29 -13.93
N LYS A 145 -31.32 16.60 -13.87
CA LYS A 145 -30.67 17.51 -14.82
C LYS A 145 -30.25 16.81 -16.11
N THR A 146 -30.01 15.50 -16.06
CA THR A 146 -29.75 14.67 -17.24
C THR A 146 -31.00 14.38 -18.06
N THR A 147 -32.18 14.46 -17.46
CA THR A 147 -33.45 14.43 -18.20
C THR A 147 -33.72 15.82 -18.78
N VAL A 148 -33.59 15.97 -20.10
CA VAL A 148 -33.91 17.22 -20.80
C VAL A 148 -35.24 17.02 -21.53
N ASP A 149 -36.19 17.93 -21.32
CA ASP A 149 -37.44 17.97 -22.10
C ASP A 149 -37.13 18.57 -23.47
N VAL A 150 -37.14 17.73 -24.51
CA VAL A 150 -36.93 18.15 -25.90
C VAL A 150 -38.30 18.38 -26.54
N PRO A 151 -38.62 19.61 -27.01
CA PRO A 151 -39.91 19.90 -27.64
C PRO A 151 -40.19 18.97 -28.83
N GLY A 152 -41.30 18.24 -28.80
CA GLY A 152 -41.72 17.30 -29.85
C GLY A 152 -41.24 15.85 -29.67
N LEU A 153 -40.21 15.59 -28.85
CA LEU A 153 -39.68 14.24 -28.58
C LEU A 153 -39.97 13.73 -27.15
N GLY A 154 -40.46 14.59 -26.26
CA GLY A 154 -40.74 14.24 -24.87
C GLY A 154 -39.49 14.27 -23.97
N LYS A 155 -39.58 13.64 -22.79
CA LYS A 155 -38.47 13.55 -21.83
C LYS A 155 -37.45 12.53 -22.31
N VAL A 156 -36.29 13.01 -22.74
CA VAL A 156 -35.19 12.17 -23.20
C VAL A 156 -34.16 12.06 -22.08
N ASP A 157 -33.80 10.83 -21.72
CA ASP A 157 -32.79 10.53 -20.71
C ASP A 157 -31.43 10.40 -21.40
N LEU A 158 -30.64 11.48 -21.39
CA LEU A 158 -29.41 11.62 -22.20
C LEU A 158 -28.38 10.51 -21.94
N GLU A 159 -28.34 9.93 -20.73
CA GLU A 159 -27.45 8.81 -20.42
C GLU A 159 -27.81 7.55 -21.21
N LYS A 160 -29.11 7.32 -21.45
CA LYS A 160 -29.63 6.14 -22.15
C LYS A 160 -29.44 6.22 -23.67
N GLU A 161 -29.38 7.43 -24.22
CA GLU A 161 -29.05 7.64 -25.64
C GLU A 161 -27.55 7.53 -25.90
N ARG A 162 -26.71 7.98 -24.96
CA ARG A 162 -25.26 7.84 -25.06
C ARG A 162 -24.79 6.38 -25.04
N GLU A 163 -25.45 5.53 -24.24
CA GLU A 163 -25.21 4.08 -24.26
C GLU A 163 -25.59 3.45 -25.61
N LYS A 164 -26.61 3.98 -26.31
CA LYS A 164 -26.97 3.49 -27.66
C LYS A 164 -25.96 3.94 -28.72
N GLU A 165 -25.46 5.17 -28.65
CA GLU A 165 -24.43 5.68 -29.58
C GLU A 165 -23.06 5.01 -29.37
N GLU A 166 -22.67 4.69 -28.13
CA GLU A 166 -21.44 3.92 -27.87
C GLU A 166 -21.55 2.49 -28.42
N VAL A 167 -22.72 1.83 -28.32
CA VAL A 167 -22.93 0.51 -28.94
C VAL A 167 -22.86 0.57 -30.47
N ILE A 168 -23.33 1.66 -31.09
CA ILE A 168 -23.26 1.83 -32.56
C ILE A 168 -21.82 2.10 -33.02
N THR A 169 -21.05 2.90 -32.27
CA THR A 169 -19.66 3.24 -32.65
C THR A 169 -18.68 2.09 -32.44
N VAL A 170 -18.90 1.22 -31.45
CA VAL A 170 -18.09 -0.02 -31.28
C VAL A 170 -18.33 -1.00 -32.44
N ASN A 171 -19.57 -1.18 -32.88
CA ASN A 171 -19.88 -2.03 -34.04
C ASN A 171 -19.32 -1.47 -35.36
N LEU A 172 -19.24 -0.15 -35.51
CA LEU A 172 -18.68 0.48 -36.72
C LEU A 172 -17.14 0.46 -36.73
N ALA A 173 -16.51 0.55 -35.57
CA ALA A 173 -15.06 0.44 -35.43
C ALA A 173 -14.56 -0.99 -35.69
N GLU A 174 -15.29 -2.03 -35.28
CA GLU A 174 -14.94 -3.43 -35.59
C GLU A 174 -14.96 -3.73 -37.10
N LEU A 175 -15.77 -3.02 -37.90
CA LEU A 175 -15.81 -3.17 -39.35
C LEU A 175 -14.69 -2.42 -40.10
N ALA A 176 -14.06 -1.42 -39.48
CA ALA A 176 -13.12 -0.53 -40.17
C ALA A 176 -11.63 -0.90 -39.97
N TYR A 177 -11.28 -1.70 -38.97
CA TYR A 177 -9.89 -2.06 -38.68
C TYR A 177 -9.55 -3.49 -39.11
N GLY A 178 -9.50 -3.69 -40.44
CA GLY A 178 -8.68 -4.74 -41.03
C GLY A 178 -7.22 -4.46 -40.69
N ALA A 179 -6.60 -5.39 -39.95
CA ALA A 179 -5.26 -5.28 -39.39
C ALA A 179 -4.19 -4.95 -40.44
N VAL A 180 -3.66 -3.72 -40.40
CA VAL A 180 -2.35 -3.41 -40.98
C VAL A 180 -1.37 -3.28 -39.80
N PRO A 181 -0.34 -4.14 -39.71
CA PRO A 181 0.69 -4.03 -38.68
C PRO A 181 1.45 -2.71 -38.84
N ILE A 182 1.39 -1.84 -37.85
CA ILE A 182 2.22 -0.64 -37.77
C ILE A 182 3.53 -1.06 -37.11
N GLU A 183 4.61 -1.16 -37.90
CA GLU A 183 5.96 -1.32 -37.38
C GLU A 183 6.42 -0.02 -36.71
N LEU A 184 6.59 -0.08 -35.39
CA LEU A 184 7.14 1.01 -34.59
C LEU A 184 8.67 1.09 -34.80
N PRO A 185 9.22 2.28 -35.12
CA PRO A 185 10.67 2.45 -35.24
C PRO A 185 11.36 2.33 -33.88
N LYS A 186 12.47 1.58 -33.91
CA LYS A 186 13.37 1.27 -32.79
C LYS A 186 14.05 2.56 -32.28
N PRO A 187 13.99 2.89 -30.98
CA PRO A 187 14.73 4.03 -30.45
C PRO A 187 16.23 3.70 -30.36
N GLU A 188 17.04 4.49 -31.07
CA GLU A 188 18.50 4.46 -31.01
C GLU A 188 19.00 5.05 -29.68
N ALA A 189 19.99 4.38 -29.10
CA ALA A 189 20.61 4.72 -27.83
C ALA A 189 21.42 6.02 -27.92
N ALA A 190 21.02 7.04 -27.16
CA ALA A 190 21.81 8.24 -26.94
C ALA A 190 22.62 8.11 -25.65
N ALA A 191 23.92 7.87 -25.80
CA ALA A 191 24.92 7.97 -24.75
C ALA A 191 25.33 9.43 -24.55
N SER A 192 25.30 9.93 -23.30
CA SER A 192 25.95 11.20 -22.95
C SER A 192 26.62 11.16 -21.57
N LYS A 193 27.95 10.96 -21.64
CA LYS A 193 29.06 11.55 -20.86
C LYS A 193 28.79 12.10 -19.46
N ILE A 194 29.46 11.46 -18.50
CA ILE A 194 29.72 11.91 -17.12
C ILE A 194 31.04 12.71 -17.11
N ILE A 195 31.06 13.83 -16.39
CA ILE A 195 32.28 14.58 -15.97
C ILE A 195 32.38 14.44 -14.44
N PRO A 196 33.58 14.21 -13.86
CA PRO A 196 33.77 14.19 -12.42
C PRO A 196 34.20 15.57 -11.90
N GLU A 197 33.55 16.06 -10.84
CA GLU A 197 34.11 17.16 -10.04
C GLU A 197 34.20 16.75 -8.57
N THR A 198 35.44 16.83 -8.12
CA THR A 198 36.01 16.75 -6.78
C THR A 198 35.45 17.81 -5.84
N GLY A 199 35.26 17.48 -4.56
CA GLY A 199 34.95 18.50 -3.55
C GLY A 199 34.80 17.99 -2.12
N GLU A 200 35.91 18.04 -1.40
CA GLU A 200 36.06 18.42 0.03
C GLU A 200 35.51 17.52 1.16
N VAL A 201 36.50 16.99 1.88
CA VAL A 201 36.46 16.29 3.16
C VAL A 201 36.18 17.30 4.28
N ILE A 202 35.08 17.12 5.01
CA ILE A 202 34.85 17.82 6.29
C ILE A 202 34.99 16.80 7.42
N SER A 203 36.14 16.86 8.09
CA SER A 203 36.44 16.12 9.31
C SER A 203 35.69 16.75 10.48
N SER A 204 34.77 16.00 11.10
CA SER A 204 34.13 16.39 12.35
C SER A 204 34.33 15.30 13.40
N THR A 205 35.06 15.67 14.44
CA THR A 205 35.41 14.88 15.62
C THR A 205 34.16 14.54 16.44
N VAL A 206 33.85 13.24 16.50
CA VAL A 206 32.79 12.69 17.35
C VAL A 206 33.37 12.43 18.75
N ILE A 207 32.78 13.07 19.75
CA ILE A 207 33.05 12.83 21.17
C ILE A 207 32.30 11.56 21.59
N GLU A 208 33.03 10.52 21.99
CA GLU A 208 32.47 9.27 22.50
C GLU A 208 31.90 9.44 23.93
N PRO A 209 30.61 9.15 24.17
CA PRO A 209 30.08 9.01 25.51
C PRO A 209 30.40 7.61 26.07
N LYS A 210 31.00 7.59 27.27
CA LYS A 210 31.34 6.39 28.05
C LYS A 210 30.11 5.48 28.22
N GLN A 211 30.20 4.27 27.69
CA GLN A 211 29.18 3.23 27.80
C GLN A 211 29.30 2.49 29.15
N HIS A 212 28.18 2.37 29.87
CA HIS A 212 28.07 1.48 31.01
C HIS A 212 27.99 0.01 30.55
N PRO A 213 28.59 -0.94 31.29
CA PRO A 213 28.59 -2.36 30.92
C PRO A 213 27.17 -2.92 30.95
N LYS A 214 26.71 -3.36 29.78
CA LYS A 214 25.39 -3.96 29.54
C LYS A 214 25.41 -5.42 30.01
N PRO A 215 24.40 -5.89 30.77
CA PRO A 215 24.34 -7.27 31.23
C PRO A 215 24.31 -8.25 30.05
N GLU A 216 25.08 -9.34 30.17
CA GLU A 216 25.21 -10.37 29.15
C GLU A 216 23.83 -10.95 28.75
N PRO A 217 23.46 -10.90 27.47
CA PRO A 217 22.18 -11.40 27.01
C PRO A 217 22.18 -12.94 27.07
N LYS A 218 21.21 -13.50 27.79
CA LYS A 218 20.93 -14.95 27.78
C LYS A 218 20.78 -15.44 26.32
N PRO A 219 21.34 -16.60 25.96
CA PRO A 219 21.28 -17.12 24.59
C PRO A 219 19.81 -17.31 24.19
N LYS A 220 19.36 -16.50 23.22
CA LYS A 220 18.04 -16.68 22.61
C LYS A 220 18.12 -17.92 21.73
N VAL A 221 17.32 -18.93 22.06
CA VAL A 221 17.13 -20.08 21.18
C VAL A 221 16.37 -19.57 19.95
N VAL A 222 17.12 -19.23 18.90
CA VAL A 222 16.55 -18.84 17.60
C VAL A 222 16.00 -20.13 16.98
N LYS A 223 14.67 -20.27 16.93
CA LYS A 223 14.03 -21.41 16.28
C LYS A 223 13.95 -21.10 14.79
N VAL A 224 14.88 -21.68 14.04
CA VAL A 224 14.87 -21.64 12.57
C VAL A 224 14.00 -22.79 12.06
N PHE A 225 13.21 -22.55 11.01
CA PHE A 225 12.33 -23.58 10.43
C PHE A 225 12.58 -23.74 8.93
N PRO A 226 12.56 -24.96 8.38
CA PRO A 226 12.69 -25.15 6.93
C PRO A 226 11.38 -24.79 6.22
N CYS A 227 11.46 -23.97 5.17
CA CYS A 227 10.33 -23.65 4.31
C CYS A 227 9.78 -24.91 3.62
N PRO A 228 8.45 -25.15 3.61
CA PRO A 228 7.87 -26.34 2.99
C PRO A 228 8.00 -26.40 1.47
N ARG A 229 8.23 -25.25 0.80
CA ARG A 229 8.36 -25.20 -0.66
C ARG A 229 9.80 -25.36 -1.13
N CYS A 230 10.73 -24.62 -0.53
CA CYS A 230 12.12 -24.56 -1.00
C CYS A 230 13.15 -25.10 -0.02
N HIS A 231 12.72 -25.60 1.16
CA HIS A 231 13.56 -26.17 2.21
C HIS A 231 14.67 -25.26 2.78
N VAL A 232 14.57 -23.95 2.53
CA VAL A 232 15.48 -22.95 3.11
C VAL A 232 15.06 -22.67 4.54
N GLU A 233 16.05 -22.57 5.42
CA GLU A 233 15.90 -22.15 6.80
C GLU A 233 15.42 -20.69 6.89
N VAL A 234 14.27 -20.48 7.52
CA VAL A 234 13.64 -19.18 7.69
C VAL A 234 13.38 -18.89 9.16
N GLU A 235 13.66 -17.66 9.58
CA GLU A 235 13.40 -17.16 10.93
C GLU A 235 12.02 -16.48 11.04
N THR A 236 11.37 -16.22 9.92
CA THR A 236 10.07 -15.49 9.86
C THR A 236 8.98 -16.35 9.24
N LEU A 237 7.73 -15.91 9.35
CA LEU A 237 6.55 -16.53 8.69
C LEU A 237 6.60 -16.41 7.16
N TYR A 238 7.63 -15.77 6.62
CA TYR A 238 7.78 -15.47 5.21
C TYR A 238 9.08 -16.09 4.69
N CYS A 239 8.99 -16.87 3.61
CA CYS A 239 10.18 -17.34 2.94
C CYS A 239 10.69 -16.31 1.93
N SER A 240 11.88 -15.77 2.17
CA SER A 240 12.55 -14.81 1.26
C SER A 240 12.88 -15.40 -0.10
N LYS A 241 13.03 -16.73 -0.22
CA LYS A 241 13.38 -17.39 -1.49
C LYS A 241 12.18 -17.67 -2.39
N CYS A 242 11.06 -18.14 -1.84
CA CYS A 242 9.88 -18.50 -2.64
C CYS A 242 8.67 -17.59 -2.41
N PHE A 243 8.83 -16.51 -1.66
CA PHE A 243 7.83 -15.45 -1.41
C PHE A 243 6.46 -15.97 -0.94
N SER A 244 6.43 -17.15 -0.33
CA SER A 244 5.20 -17.74 0.21
C SER A 244 5.06 -17.42 1.68
N GLU A 245 3.89 -16.91 2.07
CA GLU A 245 3.46 -16.87 3.47
C GLU A 245 3.30 -18.31 3.96
N ILE A 246 4.04 -18.67 5.01
CA ILE A 246 3.92 -19.98 5.63
C ILE A 246 2.72 -19.91 6.57
N SER A 247 1.72 -20.74 6.31
CA SER A 247 0.52 -20.71 7.13
C SER A 247 0.84 -21.15 8.57
N ILE A 248 0.13 -20.57 9.56
CA ILE A 248 0.26 -20.96 10.98
C ILE A 248 0.05 -22.48 11.15
N ARG A 249 -0.80 -23.08 10.32
CA ARG A 249 -1.06 -24.53 10.31
C ARG A 249 0.16 -25.35 9.87
N GLU A 250 0.92 -24.89 8.88
CA GLU A 250 2.15 -25.56 8.42
C GLU A 250 3.27 -25.45 9.45
N ILE A 251 3.42 -24.28 10.08
CA ILE A 251 4.40 -24.10 11.17
C ILE A 251 4.07 -25.00 12.34
N ALA A 252 2.79 -25.09 12.74
CA ALA A 252 2.36 -25.99 13.80
C ALA A 252 2.60 -27.48 13.47
N LYS A 253 2.55 -27.87 12.19
CA LYS A 253 2.90 -29.23 11.75
C LYS A 253 4.41 -29.47 11.82
N ILE A 254 5.22 -28.50 11.39
CA ILE A 254 6.69 -28.59 11.44
C ILE A 254 7.16 -28.70 12.90
N LEU A 255 6.62 -27.86 13.78
CA LEU A 255 6.92 -27.88 15.22
C LEU A 255 6.56 -29.23 15.86
N ARG A 256 5.36 -29.76 15.58
CA ARG A 256 4.96 -31.09 16.08
C ARG A 256 5.89 -32.20 15.60
N LYS A 257 6.31 -32.16 14.33
CA LYS A 257 7.21 -33.16 13.76
C LYS A 257 8.63 -33.08 14.35
N ALA A 258 9.10 -31.87 14.70
CA ALA A 258 10.37 -31.68 15.38
C ALA A 258 10.33 -32.27 16.81
N MET A 259 9.28 -31.98 17.58
CA MET A 259 9.13 -32.50 18.94
C MET A 259 9.00 -34.03 18.99
N LEU A 260 8.38 -34.66 17.99
CA LEU A 260 8.27 -36.13 17.89
C LEU A 260 9.57 -36.82 17.49
N LYS A 261 10.56 -36.10 16.94
CA LYS A 261 11.88 -36.67 16.62
C LYS A 261 12.86 -36.62 17.79
N GLU A 262 12.57 -35.79 18.80
CA GLU A 262 13.39 -35.63 20.01
C GLU A 262 12.90 -36.51 21.17
N ALA A 263 11.77 -37.20 21.02
CA ALA A 263 11.20 -38.15 21.97
C ALA A 263 11.45 -39.60 21.53
#